data_AF-A0A930T1C0-F1
#
_entry.id   AF-A0A930T1C0-F1
#
_cell.length_a   1.000
_cell.length_b   1.000
_cell.length_c   1.000
_cell.angle_alpha   90.00
_cell.angle_beta   90.00
_cell.angle_gamma   90.00
#
_symmetry.space_group_name_H-M   'P 1'
#
loop_
_entity.id
_entity.type
_entity.pdbx_description
1 polymer ?
#
loop_
_entity_poly.entity_id
_entity_poly.type
_entity_poly.pdbx_seq_one_letter_code
_entity_poly.pdbx_strand_id
1 'polypeptide(L)'
;MSRCYGKGRLILSGICLSVLSLTYSISPSFAGDPFRTENPRNIGATTEKAFNALFLEGDYPQAKTYLDQAKLTEKNDPLVPALRASLAYTEEDWANMEFYADETVKVARALEKDDPLRSNLYLAVGNFLQGAYKFQKQGPLAALSQLQSVFKYFERAENIDGSDPELNLIKGYFNLILAVNLPFSSPSQAISQLQQYAGPEFLVNRGIAVAYRDLKDYDAALVFADKALANTPDNPEIYYLRGQILREKGMRDKNVPTLERALENFNTALAKLEQMPVNAAQVPLQRDHRATVEMIAQLKQQSPIDQSSLNNISQ
;
A
#
# COMPACT_ATOMS: atom_id res chain seq x y z
N MET A 1 -69.76 30.56 18.03
CA MET A 1 -71.11 30.47 17.45
C MET A 1 -70.93 30.60 15.95
N SER A 2 -71.20 29.64 15.05
CA SER A 2 -72.04 28.46 15.08
C SER A 2 -71.53 27.45 14.05
N ARG A 3 -71.72 26.16 14.35
CA ARG A 3 -71.53 25.01 13.44
C ARG A 3 -72.69 24.92 12.41
N CYS A 4 -72.47 24.06 11.41
CA CYS A 4 -73.45 23.29 10.60
C CYS A 4 -73.96 23.98 9.32
N TYR A 5 -74.20 23.34 8.18
CA TYR A 5 -73.99 22.01 7.61
C TYR A 5 -74.38 22.15 6.11
N GLY A 6 -73.82 21.36 5.18
CA GLY A 6 -74.35 21.34 3.82
C GLY A 6 -73.64 20.38 2.87
N LYS A 7 -74.14 19.15 2.80
CA LYS A 7 -73.72 18.06 1.91
C LYS A 7 -73.97 18.41 0.43
N GLY A 8 -73.14 17.89 -0.49
CA GLY A 8 -73.49 17.87 -1.92
C GLY A 8 -72.47 17.20 -2.86
N ARG A 9 -72.62 15.88 -3.04
CA ARG A 9 -72.33 15.03 -4.23
C ARG A 9 -70.98 15.11 -4.99
N LEU A 10 -70.32 13.95 -5.04
CA LEU A 10 -69.37 13.50 -6.08
C LEU A 10 -69.96 13.60 -7.49
N ILE A 11 -69.14 14.02 -8.49
CA ILE A 11 -68.88 13.28 -9.75
C ILE A 11 -67.42 13.55 -10.19
N LEU A 12 -66.75 12.48 -10.63
CA LEU A 12 -65.35 12.35 -11.06
C LEU A 12 -64.92 13.28 -12.20
N SER A 13 -63.66 13.73 -12.19
CA SER A 13 -62.61 13.30 -13.13
C SER A 13 -61.35 14.19 -13.02
N GLY A 14 -60.17 13.56 -13.10
CA GLY A 14 -58.91 14.24 -13.45
C GLY A 14 -57.90 14.50 -12.33
N ILE A 15 -57.36 13.43 -11.72
CA ILE A 15 -56.05 13.50 -11.04
C ILE A 15 -54.97 13.33 -12.12
N CYS A 16 -54.07 14.31 -12.24
CA CYS A 16 -52.69 14.03 -12.60
C CYS A 16 -51.78 14.81 -11.63
N LEU A 17 -51.67 14.29 -10.41
CA LEU A 17 -50.59 14.62 -9.51
C LEU A 17 -49.34 13.94 -10.08
N SER A 18 -48.44 14.74 -10.66
CA SER A 18 -47.09 14.32 -10.99
C SER A 18 -46.34 14.00 -9.69
N VAL A 19 -46.35 12.73 -9.30
CA VAL A 19 -45.40 12.19 -8.33
C VAL A 19 -44.04 12.22 -9.01
N LEU A 20 -43.14 13.10 -8.56
CA LEU A 20 -41.72 12.95 -8.80
C LEU A 20 -41.26 11.64 -8.15
N SER A 21 -41.34 10.54 -8.90
CA SER A 21 -40.51 9.38 -8.62
C SER A 21 -39.11 9.72 -9.12
N LEU A 22 -38.32 10.35 -8.25
CA LEU A 22 -36.87 10.21 -8.31
C LEU A 22 -36.57 8.73 -8.05
N THR A 23 -36.63 7.94 -9.11
CA THR A 23 -35.92 6.66 -9.14
C THR A 23 -34.44 7.03 -9.10
N TYR A 24 -33.90 7.14 -7.88
CA TYR A 24 -32.51 6.80 -7.69
C TYR A 24 -32.39 5.37 -8.22
N SER A 25 -31.90 5.23 -9.44
CA SER A 25 -31.24 4.01 -9.84
C SER A 25 -30.14 3.83 -8.81
N ILE A 26 -30.37 2.97 -7.82
CA ILE A 26 -29.29 2.38 -7.04
C ILE A 26 -28.49 1.64 -8.09
N SER A 27 -27.50 2.32 -8.66
CA SER A 27 -26.46 1.64 -9.40
C SER A 27 -25.95 0.57 -8.44
N PRO A 28 -25.77 -0.70 -8.88
CA PRO A 28 -25.07 -1.66 -8.04
C PRO A 28 -23.84 -0.93 -7.52
N SER A 29 -23.65 -0.87 -6.20
CA SER A 29 -22.45 -0.24 -5.66
C SER A 29 -21.31 -1.10 -6.20
N PHE A 30 -20.72 -0.67 -7.30
CA PHE A 30 -19.43 -1.16 -7.72
C PHE A 30 -18.56 -0.97 -6.49
N ALA A 31 -17.99 -2.06 -6.00
CA ALA A 31 -16.87 -1.93 -5.08
C ALA A 31 -15.87 -0.97 -5.73
N GLY A 32 -15.32 -0.04 -4.96
CA GLY A 32 -14.45 0.99 -5.49
C GLY A 32 -13.18 0.36 -6.04
N ASP A 33 -12.93 0.49 -7.35
CA ASP A 33 -11.60 0.27 -7.91
C ASP A 33 -10.62 1.21 -7.19
N PRO A 34 -9.68 0.71 -6.37
CA PRO A 34 -8.81 1.58 -5.58
C PRO A 34 -7.76 2.26 -6.45
N PHE A 35 -7.61 1.83 -7.71
CA PHE A 35 -6.60 2.33 -8.62
C PHE A 35 -7.14 3.42 -9.56
N ARG A 36 -8.40 3.29 -10.00
CA ARG A 36 -8.97 4.13 -11.07
C ARG A 36 -10.11 5.01 -10.58
N THR A 37 -9.99 6.31 -10.82
CA THR A 37 -11.08 7.28 -10.63
C THR A 37 -11.98 7.41 -11.86
N GLU A 38 -11.45 7.08 -13.05
CA GLU A 38 -12.16 7.07 -14.32
C GLU A 38 -12.20 5.64 -14.88
N ASN A 39 -13.35 5.22 -15.41
CA ASN A 39 -13.57 3.85 -15.93
C ASN A 39 -13.15 2.75 -14.92
N PRO A 40 -13.74 2.73 -13.70
CA PRO A 40 -13.36 1.79 -12.67
C PRO A 40 -13.61 0.35 -13.12
N ARG A 41 -12.70 -0.54 -12.78
CA ARG A 41 -12.86 -1.98 -12.99
C ARG A 41 -13.64 -2.56 -11.82
N ASN A 42 -14.47 -3.55 -12.12
CA ASN A 42 -15.17 -4.30 -11.08
C ASN A 42 -14.16 -5.15 -10.30
N ILE A 43 -13.72 -4.66 -9.15
CA ILE A 43 -13.09 -5.49 -8.14
C ILE A 43 -14.17 -6.04 -7.23
N GLY A 44 -13.94 -7.19 -6.61
CA GLY A 44 -14.92 -7.70 -5.65
C GLY A 44 -15.00 -6.83 -4.39
N ALA A 45 -16.18 -6.65 -3.80
CA ALA A 45 -16.37 -5.82 -2.60
C ALA A 45 -15.57 -6.32 -1.39
N THR A 46 -15.34 -7.63 -1.32
CA THR A 46 -14.52 -8.24 -0.28
C THR A 46 -13.03 -8.05 -0.57
N THR A 47 -12.65 -8.11 -1.85
CA THR A 47 -11.31 -7.78 -2.33
C THR A 47 -10.95 -6.32 -2.04
N GLU A 48 -11.88 -5.38 -2.24
CA GLU A 48 -11.67 -3.97 -1.87
C GLU A 48 -11.42 -3.82 -0.37
N LYS A 49 -12.22 -4.47 0.48
CA LYS A 49 -12.00 -4.48 1.94
C LYS A 49 -10.65 -5.06 2.31
N ALA A 50 -10.22 -6.15 1.67
CA ALA A 50 -8.90 -6.72 1.88
C ALA A 50 -7.79 -5.74 1.49
N PHE A 51 -7.92 -5.07 0.35
CA PHE A 51 -6.98 -4.06 -0.10
C PHE A 51 -6.89 -2.89 0.89
N ASN A 52 -8.02 -2.35 1.35
CA ASN A 52 -8.05 -1.25 2.30
C ASN A 52 -7.46 -1.65 3.66
N ALA A 53 -7.84 -2.81 4.20
CA ALA A 53 -7.27 -3.32 5.44
C ALA A 53 -5.73 -3.43 5.32
N LEU A 54 -5.23 -3.96 4.20
CA LEU A 54 -3.80 -4.15 4.02
C LEU A 54 -3.03 -2.83 3.82
N PHE A 55 -3.52 -1.96 2.94
CA PHE A 55 -2.73 -0.82 2.46
C PHE A 55 -3.13 0.51 3.09
N LEU A 56 -4.41 0.72 3.36
CA LEU A 56 -4.90 1.95 3.98
C LEU A 56 -4.76 1.87 5.50
N GLU A 57 -5.16 0.74 6.09
CA GLU A 57 -5.20 0.57 7.55
C GLU A 57 -3.90 -0.06 8.10
N GLY A 58 -3.19 -0.85 7.29
CA GLY A 58 -2.00 -1.58 7.74
C GLY A 58 -2.35 -2.75 8.67
N ASP A 59 -3.57 -3.29 8.57
CA ASP A 59 -4.10 -4.41 9.35
C ASP A 59 -4.02 -5.71 8.56
N TYR A 60 -2.89 -6.41 8.71
CA TYR A 60 -2.61 -7.65 8.01
C TYR A 60 -3.53 -8.82 8.45
N PRO A 61 -3.82 -9.02 9.76
CA PRO A 61 -4.78 -10.04 10.20
C PRO A 61 -6.18 -9.85 9.60
N GLN A 62 -6.69 -8.63 9.59
CA GLN A 62 -8.00 -8.32 9.02
C GLN A 62 -8.00 -8.49 7.49
N ALA A 63 -6.95 -8.01 6.80
CA ALA A 63 -6.78 -8.24 5.37
C ALA A 63 -6.80 -9.73 5.02
N LYS A 64 -6.11 -10.58 5.80
CA LYS A 64 -6.11 -12.03 5.62
C LYS A 64 -7.51 -12.64 5.73
N THR A 65 -8.30 -12.18 6.71
CA THR A 65 -9.70 -12.61 6.88
C THR A 65 -10.57 -12.22 5.68
N TYR A 66 -10.41 -11.00 5.15
CA TYR A 66 -11.12 -10.60 3.94
C TYR A 66 -10.67 -11.39 2.70
N LEU A 67 -9.38 -11.72 2.57
CA LEU A 67 -8.90 -12.58 1.49
C LEU A 67 -9.42 -14.03 1.62
N ASP A 68 -9.62 -14.53 2.84
CA ASP A 68 -10.32 -15.79 3.15
C ASP A 68 -11.76 -15.79 2.65
N GLN A 69 -12.47 -14.69 2.83
CA GLN A 69 -13.83 -14.54 2.34
C GLN A 69 -13.86 -14.36 0.81
N ALA A 70 -13.03 -13.47 0.25
CA ALA A 70 -12.97 -13.16 -1.18
C ALA A 70 -12.63 -14.40 -2.04
N LYS A 71 -11.75 -15.28 -1.54
CA LYS A 71 -11.42 -16.55 -2.22
C LYS A 71 -12.65 -17.43 -2.48
N LEU A 72 -13.67 -17.36 -1.62
CA LEU A 72 -14.87 -18.18 -1.75
C LEU A 72 -15.88 -17.56 -2.73
N THR A 73 -15.96 -16.23 -2.79
CA THR A 73 -17.03 -15.48 -3.47
C THR A 73 -16.59 -14.77 -4.75
N GLU A 74 -15.31 -14.43 -4.91
CA GLU A 74 -14.76 -13.52 -5.91
C GLU A 74 -13.62 -14.18 -6.73
N LYS A 75 -13.85 -15.43 -7.18
CA LYS A 75 -12.82 -16.32 -7.76
C LYS A 75 -12.14 -15.84 -9.05
N ASN A 76 -12.67 -14.81 -9.69
CA ASN A 76 -12.15 -14.29 -10.95
C ASN A 76 -11.26 -13.05 -10.77
N ASP A 77 -11.11 -12.53 -9.54
CA ASP A 77 -10.24 -11.38 -9.28
C ASP A 77 -8.79 -11.86 -9.02
N PRO A 78 -7.83 -11.55 -9.91
CA PRO A 78 -6.44 -12.00 -9.76
C PRO A 78 -5.72 -11.28 -8.62
N LEU A 79 -6.26 -10.18 -8.10
CA LEU A 79 -5.70 -9.49 -6.93
C LEU A 79 -5.76 -10.35 -5.68
N VAL A 80 -6.81 -11.17 -5.52
CA VAL A 80 -6.99 -12.04 -4.35
C VAL A 80 -5.81 -13.02 -4.17
N PRO A 81 -5.50 -13.90 -5.13
CA PRO A 81 -4.36 -14.80 -4.99
C PRO A 81 -3.02 -14.03 -4.98
N ALA A 82 -2.90 -12.89 -5.66
CA ALA A 82 -1.66 -12.10 -5.65
C ALA A 82 -1.34 -11.53 -4.25
N LEU A 83 -2.34 -10.96 -3.57
CA LEU A 83 -2.18 -10.46 -2.20
C LEU A 83 -1.90 -11.59 -1.22
N ARG A 84 -2.54 -12.76 -1.39
CA ARG A 84 -2.24 -13.92 -0.55
C ARG A 84 -0.83 -14.45 -0.74
N ALA A 85 -0.32 -14.51 -1.97
CA ALA A 85 1.06 -14.89 -2.21
C ALA A 85 2.04 -13.90 -1.55
N SER A 86 1.73 -12.61 -1.59
CA SER A 86 2.52 -11.55 -0.97
C SER A 86 2.52 -11.65 0.57
N LEU A 87 1.36 -11.95 1.17
CA LEU A 87 1.26 -12.24 2.60
C LEU A 87 2.05 -13.49 2.99
N ALA A 88 1.89 -14.58 2.23
CA ALA A 88 2.61 -15.82 2.48
C ALA A 88 4.13 -15.63 2.36
N TYR A 89 4.62 -14.81 1.42
CA TYR A 89 6.03 -14.41 1.36
C TYR A 89 6.48 -13.69 2.64
N THR A 90 5.68 -12.74 3.12
CA THR A 90 5.95 -11.96 4.33
C THR A 90 5.97 -12.82 5.60
N GLU A 91 5.13 -13.85 5.64
CA GLU A 91 5.04 -14.85 6.71
C GLU A 91 6.05 -16.00 6.57
N GLU A 92 6.89 -15.97 5.51
CA GLU A 92 7.80 -17.06 5.14
C GLU A 92 7.11 -18.43 4.92
N ASP A 93 5.82 -18.40 4.60
CA ASP A 93 5.02 -19.57 4.23
C ASP A 93 5.22 -19.89 2.75
N TRP A 94 6.37 -20.52 2.45
CA TRP A 94 6.79 -20.82 1.09
C TRP A 94 5.83 -21.73 0.32
N ALA A 95 5.11 -22.62 1.02
CA ALA A 95 4.17 -23.55 0.39
C ALA A 95 2.92 -22.82 -0.11
N ASN A 96 2.31 -21.98 0.75
CA ASN A 96 1.19 -21.15 0.32
C ASN A 96 1.63 -20.07 -0.68
N MET A 97 2.85 -19.55 -0.56
CA MET A 97 3.38 -18.57 -1.50
C MET A 97 3.47 -19.15 -2.93
N GLU A 98 4.01 -20.36 -3.10
CA GLU A 98 4.04 -21.05 -4.40
C GLU A 98 2.63 -21.31 -4.93
N PHE A 99 1.75 -21.86 -4.09
CA PHE A 99 0.36 -22.15 -4.46
C PHE A 99 -0.39 -20.91 -4.97
N TYR A 100 -0.30 -19.79 -4.24
CA TYR A 100 -1.00 -18.56 -4.61
C TYR A 100 -0.34 -17.81 -5.78
N ALA A 101 0.97 -17.96 -5.99
CA ALA A 101 1.63 -17.46 -7.19
C ALA A 101 1.11 -18.19 -8.45
N ASP A 102 0.96 -19.51 -8.39
CA ASP A 102 0.38 -20.31 -9.46
C ASP A 102 -1.10 -19.98 -9.69
N GLU A 103 -1.86 -19.79 -8.61
CA GLU A 103 -3.27 -19.36 -8.68
C GLU A 103 -3.41 -17.98 -9.34
N THR A 104 -2.51 -17.05 -9.03
CA THR A 104 -2.46 -15.72 -9.67
C THR A 104 -2.30 -15.84 -11.19
N VAL A 105 -1.33 -16.63 -11.65
CA VAL A 105 -1.11 -16.88 -13.09
C VAL A 105 -2.34 -17.53 -13.73
N LYS A 106 -2.96 -18.51 -13.05
CA LYS A 106 -4.14 -19.22 -13.55
C LYS A 106 -5.33 -18.27 -13.73
N VAL A 107 -5.64 -17.46 -12.73
CA VAL A 107 -6.75 -16.49 -12.79
C VAL A 107 -6.45 -15.42 -13.85
N ALA A 108 -5.22 -14.91 -13.91
CA ALA A 108 -4.81 -13.94 -14.91
C ALA A 108 -5.00 -14.46 -16.35
N ARG A 109 -4.67 -15.73 -16.65
CA ARG A 109 -4.91 -16.33 -17.98
C ARG A 109 -6.40 -16.39 -18.33
N ALA A 110 -7.25 -16.66 -17.36
CA ALA A 110 -8.70 -16.73 -17.60
C ALA A 110 -9.28 -15.37 -18.02
N LEU A 111 -8.64 -14.26 -17.62
CA LEU A 111 -9.05 -12.91 -17.97
C LEU A 111 -8.65 -12.45 -19.38
N GLU A 112 -7.87 -13.22 -20.14
CA GLU A 112 -7.27 -12.75 -21.42
C GLU A 112 -8.29 -12.15 -22.39
N LYS A 113 -9.51 -12.71 -22.45
CA LYS A 113 -10.58 -12.26 -23.34
C LYS A 113 -11.35 -11.05 -22.81
N ASP A 114 -11.59 -11.03 -21.51
CA ASP A 114 -12.49 -10.07 -20.87
C ASP A 114 -11.74 -8.79 -20.44
N ASP A 115 -10.49 -8.95 -20.01
CA ASP A 115 -9.61 -7.87 -19.57
C ASP A 115 -8.14 -8.21 -19.91
N PRO A 116 -7.72 -8.01 -21.17
CA PRO A 116 -6.38 -8.34 -21.62
C PRO A 116 -5.29 -7.51 -20.90
N LEU A 117 -5.59 -6.29 -20.46
CA LEU A 117 -4.62 -5.49 -19.70
C LEU A 117 -4.37 -6.12 -18.33
N ARG A 118 -5.43 -6.42 -17.56
CA ARG A 118 -5.29 -7.02 -16.23
C ARG A 118 -4.76 -8.44 -16.32
N SER A 119 -5.12 -9.17 -17.37
CA SER A 119 -4.52 -10.47 -17.67
C SER A 119 -2.99 -10.35 -17.79
N ASN A 120 -2.48 -9.46 -18.65
CA ASN A 120 -1.03 -9.28 -18.79
C ASN A 120 -0.39 -8.74 -17.50
N LEU A 121 -1.01 -7.77 -16.82
CA LEU A 121 -0.51 -7.25 -15.55
C LEU A 121 -0.34 -8.35 -14.49
N TYR A 122 -1.36 -9.18 -14.26
CA TYR A 122 -1.27 -10.25 -13.26
C TYR A 122 -0.50 -11.49 -13.74
N LEU A 123 -0.31 -11.66 -15.05
CA LEU A 123 0.71 -12.58 -15.56
C LEU A 123 2.12 -12.08 -15.19
N ALA A 124 2.39 -10.77 -15.25
CA ALA A 124 3.65 -10.22 -14.77
C ALA A 124 3.79 -10.43 -13.25
N VAL A 125 2.77 -10.08 -12.45
CA VAL A 125 2.77 -10.25 -10.99
C VAL A 125 2.98 -11.72 -10.60
N GLY A 126 2.22 -12.64 -11.20
CA GLY A 126 2.36 -14.07 -10.92
C GLY A 126 3.75 -14.61 -11.27
N ASN A 127 4.33 -14.20 -12.41
CA ASN A 127 5.71 -14.57 -12.76
C ASN A 127 6.73 -13.96 -11.78
N PHE A 128 6.53 -12.73 -11.32
CA PHE A 128 7.39 -12.11 -10.32
C PHE A 128 7.38 -12.93 -9.01
N LEU A 129 6.20 -13.32 -8.54
CA LEU A 129 6.03 -14.15 -7.34
C LEU A 129 6.66 -15.54 -7.51
N GLN A 130 6.40 -16.23 -8.63
CA GLN A 130 7.08 -17.50 -8.94
C GLN A 130 8.60 -17.34 -9.02
N GLY A 131 9.08 -16.20 -9.53
CA GLY A 131 10.49 -15.86 -9.60
C GLY A 131 11.11 -15.68 -8.22
N ALA A 132 10.42 -14.95 -7.32
CA ALA A 132 10.84 -14.77 -5.94
C ALA A 132 10.92 -16.11 -5.18
N TYR A 133 9.94 -17.01 -5.37
CA TYR A 133 9.99 -18.35 -4.81
C TYR A 133 11.23 -19.13 -5.28
N LYS A 134 11.46 -19.16 -6.59
CA LYS A 134 12.62 -19.84 -7.18
C LYS A 134 13.93 -19.22 -6.74
N PHE A 135 14.02 -17.90 -6.68
CA PHE A 135 15.18 -17.19 -6.16
C PHE A 135 15.50 -17.66 -4.75
N GLN A 136 14.48 -17.71 -3.88
CA GLN A 136 14.67 -18.12 -2.48
C GLN A 136 15.09 -19.59 -2.34
N LYS A 137 14.53 -20.50 -3.15
CA LYS A 137 14.78 -21.95 -3.03
C LYS A 137 16.00 -22.44 -3.79
N GLN A 138 16.32 -21.81 -4.91
CA GLN A 138 17.26 -22.33 -5.92
C GLN A 138 18.30 -21.29 -6.37
N GLY A 139 18.22 -20.06 -5.86
CA GLY A 139 19.15 -18.97 -6.14
C GLY A 139 18.82 -18.15 -7.40
N PRO A 140 19.62 -17.12 -7.70
CA PRO A 140 19.27 -16.10 -8.69
C PRO A 140 19.05 -16.62 -10.11
N LEU A 141 19.86 -17.59 -10.55
CA LEU A 141 19.79 -18.13 -11.91
C LEU A 141 18.45 -18.82 -12.20
N ALA A 142 17.83 -19.42 -11.18
CA ALA A 142 16.54 -20.10 -11.32
C ALA A 142 15.37 -19.14 -11.59
N ALA A 143 15.53 -17.85 -11.27
CA ALA A 143 14.50 -16.82 -11.43
C ALA A 143 14.60 -16.02 -12.74
N LEU A 144 15.65 -16.23 -13.55
CA LEU A 144 15.90 -15.42 -14.75
C LEU A 144 14.78 -15.51 -15.79
N SER A 145 14.23 -16.71 -16.01
CA SER A 145 13.12 -16.91 -16.95
C SER A 145 11.85 -16.20 -16.50
N GLN A 146 11.59 -16.18 -15.18
CA GLN A 146 10.47 -15.46 -14.58
C GLN A 146 10.65 -13.95 -14.75
N LEU A 147 11.85 -13.44 -14.47
CA LEU A 147 12.16 -12.02 -14.67
C LEU A 147 11.95 -11.57 -16.12
N GLN A 148 12.39 -12.36 -17.10
CA GLN A 148 12.11 -12.10 -18.52
C GLN A 148 10.61 -12.05 -18.83
N SER A 149 9.84 -12.96 -18.22
CA SER A 149 8.38 -13.00 -18.38
C SER A 149 7.71 -11.77 -17.78
N VAL A 150 8.18 -11.29 -16.62
CA VAL A 150 7.69 -10.04 -16.01
C VAL A 150 7.80 -8.87 -16.99
N PHE A 151 8.98 -8.64 -17.56
CA PHE A 151 9.18 -7.56 -18.54
C PHE A 151 8.29 -7.71 -19.77
N LYS A 152 8.21 -8.92 -20.34
CA LYS A 152 7.36 -9.22 -21.50
C LYS A 152 5.89 -8.89 -21.23
N TYR A 153 5.37 -9.26 -20.05
CA TYR A 153 3.97 -9.05 -19.74
C TYR A 153 3.66 -7.59 -19.37
N PHE A 154 4.57 -6.88 -18.72
CA PHE A 154 4.43 -5.43 -18.53
C PHE A 154 4.40 -4.68 -19.86
N GLU A 155 5.29 -5.03 -20.81
CA GLU A 155 5.28 -4.44 -22.16
C GLU A 155 3.94 -4.66 -22.87
N ARG A 156 3.37 -5.86 -22.77
CA ARG A 156 2.05 -6.16 -23.35
C ARG A 156 0.92 -5.36 -22.70
N ALA A 157 0.93 -5.21 -21.37
CA ALA A 157 -0.07 -4.41 -20.68
C ALA A 157 0.04 -2.92 -21.05
N GLU A 158 1.26 -2.40 -21.13
CA GLU A 158 1.56 -1.01 -21.52
C GLU A 158 1.16 -0.69 -22.96
N ASN A 159 1.30 -1.66 -23.88
CA ASN A 159 0.84 -1.51 -25.26
C ASN A 159 -0.70 -1.42 -25.39
N ILE A 160 -1.45 -1.83 -24.36
CA ILE A 160 -2.92 -1.72 -24.33
C ILE A 160 -3.32 -0.35 -23.77
N ASP A 161 -2.83 -0.02 -22.57
CA ASP A 161 -2.96 1.30 -21.95
C ASP A 161 -1.77 1.56 -21.04
N GLY A 162 -0.82 2.35 -21.54
CA GLY A 162 0.38 2.74 -20.80
C GLY A 162 0.13 3.76 -19.70
N SER A 163 -1.06 4.36 -19.63
CA SER A 163 -1.45 5.30 -18.58
C SER A 163 -2.29 4.66 -17.47
N ASP A 164 -2.55 3.34 -17.54
CA ASP A 164 -3.36 2.62 -16.57
C ASP A 164 -2.76 2.73 -15.15
N PRO A 165 -3.55 3.19 -14.14
CA PRO A 165 -3.01 3.44 -12.80
C PRO A 165 -2.53 2.21 -12.02
N GLU A 166 -3.23 1.09 -12.14
CA GLU A 166 -2.87 -0.16 -11.46
C GLU A 166 -1.56 -0.73 -12.05
N LEU A 167 -1.47 -0.73 -13.38
CA LEU A 167 -0.25 -1.10 -14.10
C LEU A 167 0.93 -0.23 -13.65
N ASN A 168 0.78 1.09 -13.68
CA ASN A 168 1.86 2.01 -13.35
C ASN A 168 2.26 1.95 -11.88
N LEU A 169 1.31 1.66 -10.97
CA LEU A 169 1.63 1.41 -9.57
C LEU A 169 2.55 0.19 -9.43
N ILE A 170 2.11 -0.96 -9.94
CA ILE A 170 2.82 -2.24 -9.77
C ILE A 170 4.16 -2.21 -10.53
N LYS A 171 4.17 -1.78 -11.79
CA LYS A 171 5.38 -1.65 -12.61
C LYS A 171 6.34 -0.62 -12.02
N GLY A 172 5.82 0.48 -11.48
CA GLY A 172 6.61 1.52 -10.84
C GLY A 172 7.34 1.01 -9.60
N TYR A 173 6.65 0.31 -8.70
CA TYR A 173 7.27 -0.35 -7.56
C TYR A 173 8.34 -1.36 -7.97
N PHE A 174 8.06 -2.19 -8.98
CA PHE A 174 9.03 -3.11 -9.54
C PHE A 174 10.28 -2.38 -10.06
N ASN A 175 10.10 -1.29 -10.83
CA ASN A 175 11.20 -0.48 -11.35
C ASN A 175 12.01 0.21 -10.23
N LEU A 176 11.37 0.66 -9.15
CA LEU A 176 12.06 1.20 -7.99
C LEU A 176 12.94 0.15 -7.31
N ILE A 177 12.42 -1.06 -7.09
CA ILE A 177 13.19 -2.18 -6.53
C ILE A 177 14.41 -2.47 -7.42
N LEU A 178 14.23 -2.51 -8.74
CA LEU A 178 15.35 -2.72 -9.66
C LEU A 178 16.34 -1.55 -9.63
N ALA A 179 15.89 -0.30 -9.60
CA ALA A 179 16.78 0.88 -9.62
C ALA A 179 17.63 1.02 -8.36
N VAL A 180 17.12 0.59 -7.21
CA VAL A 180 17.89 0.58 -5.96
C VAL A 180 18.92 -0.55 -5.95
N ASN A 181 18.65 -1.67 -6.64
CA ASN A 181 19.47 -2.88 -6.56
C ASN A 181 20.33 -3.17 -7.81
N LEU A 182 20.06 -2.54 -8.95
CA LEU A 182 20.73 -2.76 -10.23
C LEU A 182 21.13 -1.41 -10.87
N PRO A 183 22.33 -1.33 -11.47
CA PRO A 183 22.90 -0.06 -11.97
C PRO A 183 22.27 0.45 -13.28
N PHE A 184 21.20 -0.18 -13.78
CA PHE A 184 20.69 0.05 -15.14
C PHE A 184 19.36 0.82 -15.19
N SER A 185 18.70 1.07 -14.06
CA SER A 185 17.45 1.83 -14.01
C SER A 185 17.63 3.14 -13.24
N SER A 186 17.03 4.21 -13.78
CA SER A 186 17.04 5.52 -13.13
C SER A 186 15.91 5.60 -12.10
N PRO A 187 16.22 5.77 -10.79
CA PRO A 187 15.19 5.97 -9.78
C PRO A 187 14.31 7.19 -10.08
N SER A 188 14.88 8.26 -10.63
CA SER A 188 14.11 9.48 -10.94
C SER A 188 13.07 9.26 -12.03
N GLN A 189 13.38 8.43 -13.04
CA GLN A 189 12.42 8.07 -14.08
C GLN A 189 11.28 7.23 -13.50
N ALA A 190 11.59 6.23 -12.68
CA ALA A 190 10.58 5.39 -12.04
C ALA A 190 9.66 6.22 -11.12
N ILE A 191 10.23 7.14 -10.34
CA ILE A 191 9.47 8.09 -9.50
C ILE A 191 8.55 8.97 -10.36
N SER A 192 9.06 9.56 -11.44
CA SER A 192 8.26 10.42 -12.31
C SER A 192 7.07 9.67 -12.93
N GLN A 193 7.25 8.43 -13.35
CA GLN A 193 6.18 7.61 -13.93
C GLN A 193 5.12 7.26 -12.88
N LEU A 194 5.55 6.89 -11.66
CA LEU A 194 4.65 6.66 -10.52
C LEU A 194 3.79 7.89 -10.23
N GLN A 195 4.40 9.08 -10.14
CA GLN A 195 3.66 10.31 -9.84
C GLN A 195 2.67 10.70 -10.94
N GLN A 196 2.99 10.38 -12.19
CA GLN A 196 2.19 10.82 -13.33
C GLN A 196 1.00 9.92 -13.59
N TYR A 197 1.16 8.59 -13.47
CA TYR A 197 0.16 7.64 -13.95
C TYR A 197 -0.39 6.73 -12.86
N ALA A 198 0.35 6.47 -11.77
CA ALA A 198 -0.06 5.48 -10.79
C ALA A 198 -1.09 6.01 -9.80
N GLY A 199 -1.90 5.09 -9.26
CA GLY A 199 -2.85 5.34 -8.19
C GLY A 199 -3.08 4.07 -7.36
N PRO A 200 -3.58 4.17 -6.12
CA PRO A 200 -3.96 5.39 -5.41
C PRO A 200 -2.78 6.22 -4.90
N GLU A 201 -2.99 7.52 -4.69
CA GLU A 201 -1.92 8.49 -4.36
C GLU A 201 -1.15 8.12 -3.08
N PHE A 202 -1.81 7.57 -2.07
CA PHE A 202 -1.15 7.21 -0.82
C PHE A 202 -0.14 6.07 -1.01
N LEU A 203 -0.41 5.11 -1.90
CA LEU A 203 0.55 4.06 -2.25
C LEU A 203 1.68 4.62 -3.13
N VAL A 204 1.37 5.52 -4.06
CA VAL A 204 2.41 6.22 -4.83
C VAL A 204 3.39 6.94 -3.91
N ASN A 205 2.87 7.74 -2.98
CA ASN A 205 3.66 8.48 -2.01
C ASN A 205 4.46 7.54 -1.09
N ARG A 206 3.85 6.43 -0.62
CA ARG A 206 4.55 5.41 0.17
C ARG A 206 5.73 4.80 -0.58
N GLY A 207 5.54 4.39 -1.84
CA GLY A 207 6.60 3.79 -2.66
C GLY A 207 7.77 4.74 -2.92
N ILE A 208 7.46 6.00 -3.21
CA ILE A 208 8.48 7.04 -3.44
C ILE A 208 9.24 7.36 -2.14
N ALA A 209 8.56 7.40 -0.99
CA ALA A 209 9.22 7.59 0.30
C ALA A 209 10.24 6.48 0.61
N VAL A 210 9.89 5.22 0.33
CA VAL A 210 10.80 4.08 0.45
C VAL A 210 12.01 4.23 -0.49
N ALA A 211 11.78 4.61 -1.76
CA ALA A 211 12.87 4.81 -2.71
C ALA A 211 13.87 5.89 -2.24
N TYR A 212 13.38 7.05 -1.80
CA TYR A 212 14.27 8.11 -1.32
C TYR A 212 14.99 7.74 -0.02
N ARG A 213 14.36 6.99 0.89
CA ARG A 213 15.02 6.43 2.08
C ARG A 213 16.22 5.59 1.67
N ASP A 214 16.03 4.69 0.70
CA ASP A 214 17.08 3.76 0.25
C ASP A 214 18.19 4.48 -0.54
N LEU A 215 17.85 5.59 -1.23
CA LEU A 215 18.79 6.52 -1.84
C LEU A 215 19.49 7.45 -0.83
N LYS A 216 19.14 7.38 0.46
CA LYS A 216 19.66 8.21 1.56
C LYS A 216 19.32 9.71 1.44
N ASP A 217 18.34 10.05 0.61
CA ASP A 217 17.74 11.38 0.56
C ASP A 217 16.59 11.45 1.56
N TYR A 218 16.95 11.59 2.83
CA TYR A 218 16.00 11.54 3.93
C TYR A 218 15.03 12.73 3.94
N ASP A 219 15.41 13.87 3.37
CA ASP A 219 14.55 15.05 3.30
C ASP A 219 13.42 14.83 2.28
N ALA A 220 13.74 14.34 1.08
CA ALA A 220 12.73 13.95 0.10
C ALA A 220 11.86 12.80 0.64
N ALA A 221 12.46 11.79 1.28
CA ALA A 221 11.73 10.66 1.85
C ALA A 221 10.67 11.10 2.87
N LEU A 222 10.99 12.08 3.75
CA LEU A 222 10.03 12.61 4.72
C LEU A 222 8.86 13.33 4.07
N VAL A 223 9.10 14.12 3.02
CA VAL A 223 8.03 14.81 2.29
C VAL A 223 7.01 13.82 1.73
N PHE A 224 7.47 12.73 1.13
CA PHE A 224 6.57 11.72 0.57
C PHE A 224 5.91 10.85 1.66
N ALA A 225 6.62 10.57 2.75
CA ALA A 225 6.03 9.86 3.88
C ALA A 225 4.91 10.68 4.55
N ASP A 226 5.06 12.00 4.65
CA ASP A 226 4.03 12.90 5.17
C ASP A 226 2.80 12.94 4.25
N LYS A 227 2.99 12.94 2.93
CA LYS A 227 1.88 12.85 1.95
C LYS A 227 1.13 11.52 2.02
N ALA A 228 1.86 10.40 2.19
CA ALA A 228 1.23 9.10 2.39
C ALA A 228 0.39 9.12 3.68
N LEU A 229 0.96 9.62 4.78
CA LEU A 229 0.32 9.69 6.07
C LEU A 229 -0.96 10.54 6.08
N ALA A 230 -1.00 11.62 5.29
CA ALA A 230 -2.20 12.48 5.19
C ALA A 230 -3.46 11.72 4.76
N ASN A 231 -3.30 10.63 3.98
CA ASN A 231 -4.39 9.78 3.51
C ASN A 231 -4.55 8.50 4.35
N THR A 232 -3.54 8.14 5.14
CA THR A 232 -3.52 6.93 5.98
C THR A 232 -3.11 7.27 7.41
N PRO A 233 -3.82 8.18 8.11
CA PRO A 233 -3.38 8.73 9.40
C PRO A 233 -3.26 7.67 10.50
N ASP A 234 -3.89 6.52 10.29
CA ASP A 234 -3.95 5.41 11.23
C ASP A 234 -3.01 4.25 10.89
N ASN A 235 -2.30 4.29 9.77
CA ASN A 235 -1.50 3.16 9.29
C ASN A 235 -0.14 3.06 10.04
N PRO A 236 0.10 2.00 10.83
CA PRO A 236 1.32 1.87 11.62
C PRO A 236 2.58 1.71 10.77
N GLU A 237 2.47 1.19 9.55
CA GLU A 237 3.63 1.02 8.66
C GLU A 237 4.19 2.36 8.18
N ILE A 238 3.34 3.38 8.00
CA ILE A 238 3.79 4.70 7.58
C ILE A 238 4.52 5.41 8.73
N TYR A 239 4.03 5.26 9.97
CA TYR A 239 4.76 5.73 11.14
C TYR A 239 6.07 4.98 11.32
N TYR A 240 6.10 3.67 11.10
CA TYR A 240 7.35 2.91 11.14
C TYR A 240 8.34 3.41 10.09
N LEU A 241 7.90 3.61 8.84
CA LEU A 241 8.72 4.16 7.76
C LEU A 241 9.28 5.55 8.11
N ARG A 242 8.45 6.46 8.62
CA ARG A 242 8.90 7.80 9.07
C ARG A 242 9.93 7.69 10.20
N GLY A 243 9.69 6.80 11.17
CA GLY A 243 10.63 6.52 12.25
C GLY A 243 11.98 6.04 11.72
N GLN A 244 12.01 5.13 10.75
CA GLN A 244 13.24 4.67 10.10
C GLN A 244 13.97 5.82 9.41
N ILE A 245 13.26 6.63 8.61
CA ILE A 245 13.87 7.77 7.89
C ILE A 245 14.46 8.79 8.87
N LEU A 246 13.71 9.15 9.92
CA LEU A 246 14.17 10.08 10.96
C LEU A 246 15.35 9.51 11.74
N ARG A 247 15.33 8.22 12.07
CA ARG A 247 16.44 7.55 12.76
C ARG A 247 17.72 7.63 11.92
N GLU A 248 17.66 7.25 10.66
CA GLU A 248 18.82 7.28 9.76
C GLU A 248 19.35 8.71 9.54
N LYS A 249 18.45 9.69 9.38
CA LYS A 249 18.81 11.12 9.30
C LYS A 249 19.47 11.60 10.60
N GLY A 250 18.86 11.32 11.75
CA GLY A 250 19.37 11.71 13.06
C GLY A 250 20.69 11.05 13.41
N MET A 251 20.90 9.80 13.00
CA MET A 251 22.19 9.11 13.15
C MET A 251 23.28 9.73 12.28
N ARG A 252 22.98 10.01 11.00
CA ARG A 252 23.91 10.67 10.07
C ARG A 252 24.34 12.04 10.60
N ASP A 253 23.38 12.82 11.08
CA ASP A 253 23.58 14.20 11.49
C ASP A 253 23.96 14.31 12.98
N LYS A 254 24.05 13.18 13.71
CA LYS A 254 24.22 13.10 15.17
C LYS A 254 23.25 14.03 15.94
N ASN A 255 22.01 14.09 15.48
CA ASN A 255 21.01 15.05 15.93
C ASN A 255 20.00 14.41 16.89
N VAL A 256 20.15 14.67 18.18
CA VAL A 256 19.28 14.12 19.24
C VAL A 256 17.80 14.48 19.04
N PRO A 257 17.41 15.74 18.75
CA PRO A 257 15.99 16.07 18.52
C PRO A 257 15.35 15.27 17.36
N THR A 258 16.12 14.99 16.30
CA THR A 258 15.63 14.18 15.17
C THR A 258 15.45 12.72 15.57
N LEU A 259 16.35 12.17 16.40
CA LEU A 259 16.20 10.82 16.95
C LEU A 259 15.01 10.72 17.93
N GLU A 260 14.73 11.78 18.70
CA GLU A 260 13.56 11.83 19.58
C GLU A 260 12.26 11.79 18.76
N ARG A 261 12.18 12.53 17.65
CA ARG A 261 11.07 12.43 16.69
C ARG A 261 10.95 11.03 16.06
N ALA A 262 12.07 10.33 15.85
CA ALA A 262 12.04 8.95 15.38
C ALA A 262 11.38 8.03 16.41
N LEU A 263 11.70 8.18 17.71
CA LEU A 263 11.07 7.44 18.80
C LEU A 263 9.57 7.70 18.89
N GLU A 264 9.12 8.95 18.73
CA GLU A 264 7.69 9.27 18.71
C GLU A 264 6.96 8.47 17.63
N ASN A 265 7.51 8.43 16.42
CA ASN A 265 6.93 7.66 15.30
C ASN A 265 6.96 6.15 15.57
N PHE A 266 8.06 5.63 16.12
CA PHE A 266 8.12 4.21 16.51
C PHE A 266 7.09 3.87 17.60
N ASN A 267 6.87 4.76 18.58
CA ASN A 267 5.85 4.56 19.61
C ASN A 267 4.44 4.52 19.01
N THR A 268 4.14 5.40 18.05
CA THR A 268 2.86 5.36 17.33
C THR A 268 2.68 4.04 16.57
N ALA A 269 3.71 3.55 15.89
CA ALA A 269 3.66 2.26 15.21
C ALA A 269 3.52 1.07 16.19
N LEU A 270 4.24 1.12 17.32
CA LEU A 270 4.18 0.09 18.37
C LEU A 270 2.80 -0.01 19.03
N ALA A 271 2.02 1.08 19.07
CA ALA A 271 0.65 1.05 19.60
C ALA A 271 -0.28 0.15 18.79
N LYS A 272 0.05 -0.16 17.53
CA LYS A 272 -0.67 -1.10 16.66
C LYS A 272 0.23 -2.24 16.18
N LEU A 273 1.17 -2.67 17.02
CA LEU A 273 2.17 -3.68 16.67
C LEU A 273 1.54 -4.97 16.13
N GLU A 274 0.43 -5.41 16.73
CA GLU A 274 -0.26 -6.65 16.38
C GLU A 274 -0.87 -6.64 14.97
N GLN A 275 -1.08 -5.46 14.37
CA GLN A 275 -1.58 -5.33 13.01
C GLN A 275 -0.50 -5.65 11.95
N MET A 276 0.77 -5.53 12.31
CA MET A 276 1.90 -5.64 11.39
C MET A 276 2.47 -7.06 11.34
N PRO A 277 3.12 -7.46 10.24
CA PRO A 277 3.73 -8.79 10.11
C PRO A 277 4.90 -8.99 11.08
N VAL A 278 4.93 -10.16 11.75
CA VAL A 278 5.88 -10.45 12.83
C VAL A 278 7.33 -10.29 12.40
N ASN A 279 7.78 -11.05 11.40
CA ASN A 279 9.19 -11.06 10.99
C ASN A 279 9.56 -9.83 10.16
N ALA A 280 8.65 -9.36 9.30
CA ALA A 280 8.94 -8.26 8.38
C ALA A 280 8.84 -6.87 9.02
N ALA A 281 8.07 -6.71 10.11
CA ALA A 281 7.84 -5.40 10.72
C ALA A 281 7.93 -5.39 12.25
N GLN A 282 7.28 -6.32 12.98
CA GLN A 282 7.24 -6.23 14.45
C GLN A 282 8.64 -6.35 15.08
N VAL A 283 9.40 -7.38 14.69
CA VAL A 283 10.75 -7.62 15.19
C VAL A 283 11.72 -6.50 14.80
N PRO A 284 11.79 -6.07 13.52
CA PRO A 284 12.59 -4.91 13.12
C PRO A 284 12.23 -3.62 13.85
N LEU A 285 10.94 -3.31 14.01
CA LEU A 285 10.48 -2.09 14.68
C LEU A 285 10.95 -2.04 16.14
N GLN A 286 10.77 -3.13 16.89
CA GLN A 286 11.21 -3.20 18.29
C GLN A 286 12.74 -3.03 18.42
N ARG A 287 13.49 -3.63 17.49
CA ARG A 287 14.95 -3.50 17.41
C ARG A 287 15.36 -2.07 17.11
N ASP A 288 14.77 -1.45 16.09
CA ASP A 288 15.11 -0.11 15.63
C ASP A 288 14.74 0.93 16.71
N HIS A 289 13.60 0.76 17.40
CA HIS A 289 13.22 1.54 18.56
C HIS A 289 14.28 1.47 19.67
N ARG A 290 14.65 0.25 20.10
CA ARG A 290 15.66 0.06 21.15
C ARG A 290 17.01 0.68 20.78
N ALA A 291 17.48 0.43 19.57
CA ALA A 291 18.74 0.99 19.07
C ALA A 291 18.72 2.53 19.04
N THR A 292 17.55 3.13 18.81
CA THR A 292 17.38 4.59 18.83
C THR A 292 17.47 5.15 20.24
N VAL A 293 16.85 4.48 21.23
CA VAL A 293 16.98 4.85 22.66
C VAL A 293 18.44 4.82 23.11
N GLU A 294 19.16 3.74 22.78
CA GLU A 294 20.57 3.59 23.12
C GLU A 294 21.44 4.69 22.48
N MET A 295 21.20 5.00 21.20
CA MET A 295 21.91 6.06 20.48
C MET A 295 21.70 7.44 21.12
N ILE A 296 20.46 7.79 21.48
CA ILE A 296 20.16 9.06 22.15
C ILE A 296 20.92 9.15 23.47
N ALA A 297 20.91 8.08 24.28
CA ALA A 297 21.64 8.05 25.55
C ALA A 297 23.14 8.28 25.35
N GLN A 298 23.75 7.64 24.35
CA GLN A 298 25.16 7.81 24.02
C GLN A 298 25.50 9.25 23.60
N LEU A 299 24.70 9.85 22.71
CA LEU A 299 24.93 11.22 22.24
C LEU A 299 24.75 12.26 23.35
N LYS A 300 23.79 12.05 24.26
CA LYS A 300 23.61 12.91 25.44
C LYS A 300 24.78 12.82 26.41
N GLN A 301 25.37 11.63 26.60
CA GLN A 301 26.56 11.45 27.44
C GLN A 301 27.85 12.04 26.81
N GLN A 302 27.93 12.08 25.48
CA GLN A 302 29.07 12.66 24.74
C GLN A 302 28.97 14.18 24.59
N SER A 303 27.81 14.77 24.87
CA SER A 303 27.66 16.23 24.89
C SER A 303 28.47 16.77 26.07
N PRO A 304 29.44 17.69 25.86
CA PRO A 304 30.23 18.21 26.97
C PRO A 304 29.28 18.81 28.00
N ILE A 305 29.34 18.28 29.23
CA ILE A 305 28.82 18.98 30.40
C ILE A 305 29.40 20.38 30.32
N ASP A 306 28.54 21.39 30.33
CA ASP A 306 28.93 22.80 30.36
C ASP A 306 29.77 23.05 31.61
N GLN A 307 31.09 22.81 31.52
CA GLN A 307 32.04 22.96 32.62
C GLN A 307 32.16 24.42 33.09
N SER A 308 31.54 25.38 32.39
CA SER A 308 31.35 26.75 32.86
C SER A 308 30.47 26.85 34.11
N SER A 309 29.62 25.86 34.40
CA SER A 309 28.77 25.88 35.59
C SER A 309 29.43 25.28 36.84
N LEU A 310 30.59 24.62 36.71
CA LEU A 310 31.35 24.06 37.84
C LEU A 310 32.47 24.99 38.35
N ASN A 311 32.86 26.01 37.58
CA ASN A 311 33.92 26.96 37.99
C ASN A 311 33.41 28.19 38.77
N ASN A 312 32.09 28.36 38.95
CA ASN A 312 31.52 29.48 39.70
C ASN A 312 31.14 29.16 41.17
N ILE A 313 31.57 28.00 41.70
CA ILE A 313 31.36 27.64 43.12
C ILE A 313 32.66 27.75 43.94
N SER A 314 33.77 28.18 43.30
CA SER A 314 35.11 28.18 43.93
C SER A 314 35.82 29.54 43.94
N GLN A 315 35.11 30.66 43.78
CA GLN A 315 35.66 32.01 43.98
C GLN A 315 34.89 32.79 45.05
#